data_AF-A0A7X7PXE7-F1
#
_entry.id   AF-A0A7X7PXE7-F1
#
_cell.length_a   1.000
_cell.length_b   1.000
_cell.length_c   1.000
_cell.angle_alpha   90.00
_cell.angle_beta   90.00
_cell.angle_gamma   90.00
#
_symmetry.space_group_name_H-M   'P 1'
#
loop_
_entity.id
_entity.type
_entity.pdbx_description
1 polymer ?
#
loop_
_entity_poly.entity_id
_entity_poly.type
_entity_poly.pdbx_seq_one_letter_code
_entity_poly.pdbx_strand_id
1 'polypeptide(L)'
;CAIVHSDSEEGIQRLNQEAAKAMARGARVGIDIPPERAIRWLTSNAAKALGIEEHTGTLEAGKMGDVVIWNGTPFSVYALAEQVFIDGALVYDRANPSLKPRSDFMLGQPVSEVRQ
;
A
#
# COMPACT_ATOMS: atom_id res chain seq x y z
N CYS A 1 -17.63 -0.94 9.37
CA CYS A 1 -16.60 -0.56 8.38
C CYS A 1 -15.87 -1.85 7.96
N ALA A 2 -15.24 -1.89 6.79
CA ALA A 2 -14.42 -3.05 6.37
C ALA A 2 -12.93 -2.66 6.40
N ILE A 3 -12.07 -3.60 6.77
CA ILE A 3 -10.62 -3.41 6.84
C ILE A 3 -9.98 -4.62 6.18
N VAL A 4 -8.98 -4.39 5.32
CA VAL A 4 -8.18 -5.47 4.74
C VAL A 4 -7.01 -5.74 5.69
N HIS A 5 -6.86 -7.00 6.09
CA HIS A 5 -5.70 -7.49 6.83
C HIS A 5 -5.09 -8.65 6.04
N SER A 6 -3.81 -8.92 6.29
CA SER A 6 -3.16 -10.14 5.84
C SER A 6 -2.57 -10.87 7.03
N ASP A 7 -2.73 -12.19 7.04
CA ASP A 7 -2.07 -13.16 7.91
C ASP A 7 -0.80 -13.74 7.27
N SER A 8 -0.38 -13.19 6.12
CA SER A 8 0.81 -13.56 5.37
C SER A 8 1.85 -12.45 5.43
N GLU A 9 3.09 -12.82 5.75
CA GLU A 9 4.25 -11.91 5.74
C GLU A 9 4.52 -11.31 4.34
N GLU A 10 4.18 -12.03 3.29
CA GLU A 10 4.29 -11.53 1.91
C GLU A 10 3.05 -10.69 1.54
N GLY A 11 1.87 -11.19 1.87
CA GLY A 11 0.59 -10.57 1.52
C GLY A 11 0.35 -9.21 2.19
N ILE A 12 0.93 -8.99 3.37
CA ILE A 12 0.80 -7.73 4.11
C ILE A 12 1.34 -6.52 3.33
N GLN A 13 2.25 -6.74 2.38
CA GLN A 13 2.81 -5.68 1.54
C GLN A 13 1.91 -5.33 0.33
N ARG A 14 0.81 -6.08 0.12
CA ARG A 14 -0.04 -5.98 -1.08
C ARG A 14 -1.53 -5.83 -0.75
N LEU A 15 -1.86 -5.20 0.39
CA LEU A 15 -3.26 -5.01 0.82
C LEU A 15 -4.10 -4.24 -0.21
N ASN A 16 -3.48 -3.35 -1.00
CA ASN A 16 -4.11 -2.68 -2.14
C ASN A 16 -4.59 -3.68 -3.20
N GLN A 17 -3.83 -4.74 -3.47
CA GLN A 17 -4.22 -5.80 -4.40
C GLN A 17 -5.32 -6.69 -3.80
N GLU A 18 -5.28 -6.95 -2.50
CA GLU A 18 -6.36 -7.68 -1.81
C GLU A 18 -7.68 -6.89 -1.84
N ALA A 19 -7.64 -5.57 -1.63
CA ALA A 19 -8.79 -4.69 -1.82
C ALA A 19 -9.31 -4.75 -3.27
N ALA A 20 -8.42 -4.73 -4.26
CA ALA A 20 -8.79 -4.84 -5.67
C ALA A 20 -9.48 -6.18 -6.01
N LYS A 21 -9.02 -7.30 -5.43
CA LYS A 21 -9.67 -8.61 -5.57
C LYS A 21 -11.09 -8.58 -5.02
N ALA A 22 -11.29 -7.97 -3.85
CA ALA A 22 -12.61 -7.80 -3.26
C ALA A 22 -13.54 -6.93 -4.13
N MET A 23 -13.04 -5.80 -4.67
CA MET A 23 -13.78 -4.98 -5.63
C MET A 23 -14.20 -5.79 -6.86
N ALA A 24 -13.26 -6.53 -7.47
CA ALA A 24 -13.53 -7.34 -8.66
C ALA A 24 -14.52 -8.48 -8.40
N ARG A 25 -14.48 -9.11 -7.22
CA ARG A 25 -15.45 -10.14 -6.82
C ARG A 25 -16.83 -9.55 -6.57
N GLY A 26 -16.91 -8.40 -5.91
CA GLY A 26 -18.16 -7.66 -5.72
C GLY A 26 -18.84 -7.33 -7.04
N ALA A 27 -18.09 -6.77 -7.98
CA ALA A 27 -18.60 -6.41 -9.31
C ALA A 27 -19.24 -7.61 -10.05
N ARG A 28 -18.64 -8.81 -9.93
CA ARG A 28 -19.17 -10.04 -10.56
C ARG A 28 -20.53 -10.49 -10.00
N VAL A 29 -20.88 -10.06 -8.80
CA VAL A 29 -22.16 -10.38 -8.15
C VAL A 29 -23.08 -9.16 -8.05
N GLY A 30 -22.79 -8.09 -8.80
CA GLY A 30 -23.61 -6.88 -8.84
C GLY A 30 -23.43 -5.93 -7.65
N ILE A 31 -22.39 -6.10 -6.85
CA ILE A 31 -22.03 -5.19 -5.75
C ILE A 31 -20.99 -4.21 -6.26
N ASP A 32 -21.39 -2.96 -6.46
CA ASP A 32 -20.47 -1.89 -6.83
C ASP A 32 -19.72 -1.36 -5.60
N ILE A 33 -18.39 -1.39 -5.68
CA ILE A 33 -17.48 -0.94 -4.62
C ILE A 33 -16.58 0.13 -5.24
N PRO A 34 -16.90 1.41 -5.04
CA PRO A 34 -16.13 2.46 -5.68
C PRO A 34 -14.72 2.57 -5.05
N PRO A 35 -13.69 2.96 -5.83
CA PRO A 35 -12.29 3.03 -5.38
C PRO A 35 -12.08 3.87 -4.11
N GLU A 36 -12.78 5.01 -3.98
CA GLU A 36 -12.73 5.90 -2.82
C GLU A 36 -13.31 5.28 -1.54
N ARG A 37 -14.11 4.21 -1.67
CA ARG A 37 -14.55 3.39 -0.54
C ARG A 37 -13.53 2.31 -0.23
N ALA A 38 -12.99 1.64 -1.25
CA ALA A 38 -12.04 0.55 -1.08
C ALA A 38 -10.70 1.03 -0.47
N ILE A 39 -10.22 2.22 -0.85
CA ILE A 39 -8.94 2.74 -0.33
C ILE A 39 -8.99 2.94 1.19
N ARG A 40 -10.16 3.27 1.74
CA ARG A 40 -10.35 3.43 3.19
C ARG A 40 -10.11 2.13 3.95
N TRP A 41 -10.27 0.97 3.32
CA TRP A 41 -10.09 -0.32 3.97
C TRP A 41 -8.64 -0.62 4.35
N LEU A 42 -7.68 0.06 3.72
CA LEU A 42 -6.26 -0.06 4.03
C LEU A 42 -5.64 1.24 4.56
N THR A 43 -6.42 2.32 4.67
CA THR A 43 -5.98 3.61 5.23
C THR A 43 -6.82 4.00 6.45
N SER A 44 -7.84 4.84 6.29
CA SER A 44 -8.56 5.47 7.39
C SER A 44 -9.32 4.49 8.29
N ASN A 45 -9.84 3.38 7.77
CA ASN A 45 -10.50 2.38 8.62
C ASN A 45 -9.49 1.62 9.48
N ALA A 46 -8.27 1.39 8.97
CA ALA A 46 -7.20 0.76 9.74
C ALA A 46 -6.71 1.71 10.84
N ALA A 47 -6.46 2.98 10.51
CA ALA A 47 -6.08 4.00 11.49
C ALA A 47 -7.12 4.13 12.62
N LYS A 48 -8.41 4.16 12.27
CA LYS A 48 -9.52 4.18 13.24
C LYS A 48 -9.58 2.94 14.11
N ALA A 49 -9.35 1.75 13.55
CA ALA A 49 -9.35 0.52 14.34
C ALA A 49 -8.19 0.45 15.33
N LEU A 50 -7.06 1.09 15.01
CA LEU A 50 -5.89 1.20 15.86
C LEU A 50 -5.95 2.39 16.85
N GLY A 51 -6.96 3.26 16.74
CA GLY A 51 -7.11 4.45 17.59
C GLY A 51 -6.10 5.56 17.29
N ILE A 52 -5.62 5.65 16.03
CA ILE A 52 -4.64 6.63 15.56
C ILE A 52 -5.15 7.46 14.38
N GLU A 53 -6.47 7.55 14.21
CA GLU A 53 -7.11 8.28 13.11
C GLU A 53 -6.83 9.79 13.13
N GLU A 54 -6.48 10.35 14.29
CA GLU A 54 -6.05 11.75 14.43
C GLU A 54 -4.62 11.97 13.90
N HIS A 55 -3.86 10.90 13.68
CA HIS A 55 -2.47 10.97 13.24
C HIS A 55 -2.28 10.60 11.78
N THR A 56 -3.01 9.60 11.24
CA THR A 56 -2.78 9.09 9.87
C THR A 56 -4.05 8.47 9.25
N GLY A 57 -3.91 7.96 8.02
CA GLY A 57 -4.95 7.24 7.28
C GLY A 57 -5.82 8.13 6.37
N THR A 58 -5.68 9.45 6.45
CA THR A 58 -6.28 10.42 5.51
C THR A 58 -5.28 11.52 5.18
N LEU A 59 -5.46 12.15 4.00
CA LEU A 59 -4.67 13.30 3.59
C LEU A 59 -5.40 14.58 4.01
N GLU A 60 -5.16 15.00 5.25
CA GLU A 60 -5.80 16.16 5.89
C GLU A 60 -4.75 17.00 6.64
N ALA A 61 -4.95 18.32 6.69
CA ALA A 61 -4.04 19.21 7.40
C ALA A 61 -4.01 18.85 8.90
N GLY A 62 -2.81 18.83 9.48
CA GLY A 62 -2.58 18.46 10.89
C GLY A 62 -2.25 16.99 11.13
N LYS A 63 -2.38 16.12 10.11
CA LYS A 63 -1.96 14.71 10.17
C LYS A 63 -0.54 14.52 9.66
N MET A 64 0.03 13.34 9.92
CA MET A 64 1.35 12.95 9.43
C MET A 64 1.39 12.99 7.90
N GLY A 65 2.54 13.44 7.37
CA GLY A 65 2.78 13.56 5.93
C GLY A 65 3.07 12.22 5.25
N ASP A 66 2.26 11.19 5.53
CA ASP A 66 2.42 9.84 4.99
C ASP A 66 1.69 9.74 3.65
N VAL A 67 2.44 9.82 2.56
CA VAL A 67 1.88 9.92 1.21
C VAL A 67 2.63 8.99 0.26
N VAL A 68 1.86 8.23 -0.52
CA VAL A 68 2.40 7.46 -1.65
C VAL A 68 1.87 8.04 -2.94
N ILE A 69 2.79 8.46 -3.80
CA ILE A 69 2.48 8.83 -5.19
C ILE A 69 2.58 7.57 -6.02
N TRP A 70 1.53 7.24 -6.78
CA TRP A 70 1.50 6.08 -7.66
C TRP A 70 1.49 6.52 -9.12
N ASN A 71 2.14 5.74 -9.99
CA ASN A 71 2.11 5.97 -11.45
C ASN A 71 0.75 5.64 -12.12
N GLY A 72 -0.23 5.22 -11.33
CA GLY A 72 -1.54 4.78 -11.75
C GLY A 72 -2.41 4.44 -10.54
N THR A 73 -3.56 3.80 -10.78
CA THR A 73 -4.43 3.38 -9.68
C THR A 73 -3.71 2.39 -8.75
N PRO A 74 -3.71 2.61 -7.41
CA PRO A 74 -3.07 1.69 -6.48
C PRO A 74 -3.71 0.29 -6.50
N PHE A 75 -4.90 0.12 -7.08
CA PHE A 75 -5.58 -1.17 -7.21
C PHE A 75 -5.10 -2.02 -8.40
N SER A 76 -4.19 -1.51 -9.24
CA SER A 76 -3.63 -2.26 -10.37
C SER A 76 -2.40 -3.05 -9.94
N VAL A 77 -2.27 -4.28 -10.45
CA VAL A 77 -1.05 -5.08 -10.30
C VAL A 77 0.15 -4.50 -11.07
N TYR A 78 -0.09 -3.60 -12.02
CA TYR A 78 0.96 -2.86 -12.76
C TYR A 78 1.33 -1.52 -12.10
N ALA A 79 0.64 -1.13 -11.03
CA ALA A 79 0.92 0.12 -10.35
C ALA A 79 2.23 0.03 -9.56
N LEU A 80 3.02 1.10 -9.65
CA LEU A 80 4.30 1.23 -9.00
C LEU A 80 4.31 2.55 -8.21
N ALA A 81 4.66 2.51 -6.92
CA ALA A 81 4.72 3.69 -6.05
C ALA A 81 5.88 4.62 -6.47
N GLU A 82 5.67 5.69 -7.22
CA GLU A 82 6.73 6.61 -7.71
C GLU A 82 7.53 7.24 -6.58
N GLN A 83 6.84 7.75 -5.58
CA GLN A 83 7.45 8.39 -4.43
C GLN A 83 6.71 7.98 -3.15
N VAL A 84 7.45 7.83 -2.06
CA VAL A 84 6.90 7.59 -0.73
C VAL A 84 7.45 8.64 0.21
N PHE A 85 6.53 9.28 0.93
CA PHE A 85 6.80 10.22 1.99
C PHE A 85 6.36 9.60 3.32
N ILE A 86 7.21 9.71 4.34
CA ILE A 86 6.90 9.34 5.72
C ILE A 86 7.21 10.56 6.57
N ASP A 87 6.26 10.97 7.42
CA ASP A 87 6.39 12.21 8.22
C ASP A 87 6.76 13.45 7.38
N GLY A 88 6.35 13.48 6.10
CA GLY A 88 6.66 14.55 5.15
C GLY A 88 8.07 14.49 4.53
N ALA A 89 8.93 13.56 4.94
CA ALA A 89 10.24 13.34 4.33
C ALA A 89 10.16 12.36 3.16
N LEU A 90 10.80 12.67 2.03
CA LEU A 90 10.92 11.76 0.89
C LEU A 90 11.86 10.59 1.25
N VAL A 91 11.29 9.39 1.41
CA VAL A 91 12.04 8.17 1.81
C VAL A 91 12.28 7.20 0.67
N TYR A 92 11.46 7.26 -0.38
CA TYR A 92 11.62 6.46 -1.60
C TYR A 92 11.32 7.33 -2.81
N ASP A 93 12.17 7.23 -3.82
CA ASP A 93 11.92 7.77 -5.14
C ASP A 93 12.40 6.76 -6.19
N ARG A 94 11.50 6.32 -7.06
CA ARG A 94 11.84 5.35 -8.11
C ARG A 94 12.91 5.85 -9.07
N ALA A 95 12.95 7.16 -9.32
CA ALA A 95 13.92 7.80 -10.20
C ALA A 95 15.27 8.04 -9.52
N ASN A 96 15.37 7.89 -8.19
CA ASN A 96 16.59 8.11 -7.42
C ASN A 96 17.11 6.82 -6.76
N PRO A 97 18.10 6.12 -7.35
CA PRO A 97 18.65 4.89 -6.80
C PRO A 97 19.24 5.01 -5.39
N SER A 98 19.71 6.20 -4.96
CA SER A 98 20.31 6.37 -3.62
C SER A 98 19.29 6.31 -2.49
N LEU A 99 18.01 6.54 -2.79
CA LEU A 99 16.88 6.46 -1.85
C LEU A 99 16.17 5.11 -1.88
N LYS A 100 16.70 4.10 -2.60
CA LYS A 100 16.10 2.77 -2.59
C LYS A 100 16.40 2.08 -1.24
N PRO A 101 15.37 1.67 -0.49
CA PRO A 101 15.55 0.85 0.69
C PRO A 101 16.36 -0.40 0.32
N ARG A 102 17.40 -0.68 1.12
CA ARG A 102 18.09 -1.97 1.03
C ARG A 102 17.25 -2.99 1.79
N SER A 103 16.54 -3.82 1.05
CA SER A 103 15.82 -4.95 1.65
C SER A 103 16.83 -5.97 2.17
N ASP A 104 16.74 -6.28 3.46
CA ASP A 104 17.47 -7.36 4.12
C ASP A 104 16.73 -8.71 3.99
N PHE A 105 15.51 -8.74 3.44
CA PHE A 105 14.70 -9.95 3.25
C PHE A 105 15.32 -10.99 2.30
N MET A 106 16.36 -10.64 1.55
CA MET A 106 17.11 -11.59 0.72
C MET A 106 18.28 -12.26 1.45
N LEU A 107 18.57 -11.87 2.70
CA LEU A 107 19.55 -12.57 3.53
C LEU A 107 19.00 -13.95 3.93
N GLY A 108 19.61 -15.01 3.40
CA GLY A 108 19.25 -16.40 3.71
C GLY A 108 18.31 -17.07 2.70
N GLN A 109 17.80 -16.34 1.70
CA GLN A 109 17.22 -16.96 0.51
C GLN A 109 18.35 -17.54 -0.35
N PRO A 110 18.35 -18.83 -0.72
CA PRO A 110 19.33 -19.34 -1.67
C PRO A 110 19.09 -18.64 -3.01
N VAL A 111 19.93 -17.66 -3.33
CA VAL A 111 19.98 -17.09 -4.67
C VAL A 111 20.40 -18.24 -5.58
N SER A 112 19.47 -18.81 -6.35
CA SER A 112 19.88 -19.59 -7.51
C SER A 112 20.66 -18.63 -8.39
N GLU A 113 21.97 -18.85 -8.51
CA GLU A 113 22.88 -18.03 -9.29
C GLU A 113 22.27 -17.73 -10.67
N VAL A 114 21.80 -16.51 -10.85
CA VAL A 114 21.49 -16.02 -12.20
C VAL A 114 22.84 -15.76 -12.83
N ARG A 115 23.24 -16.66 -13.73
CA ARG A 115 24.46 -16.55 -14.55
C ARG A 115 24.52 -15.17 -15.23
N GLN A 116 25.76 -14.67 -15.29
CA GLN A 116 26.22 -13.47 -16.00
C GLN A 116 25.70 -13.39 -17.43
#